data_AF-A0A7V7ZLD2-F1
#
_entry.id   AF-A0A7V7ZLD2-F1
#
_cell.length_a   1.000
_cell.length_b   1.000
_cell.length_c   1.000
_cell.angle_alpha   90.00
_cell.angle_beta   90.00
_cell.angle_gamma   90.00
#
_symmetry.space_group_name_H-M   'P 1'
#
loop_
_entity.id
_entity.type
_entity.pdbx_description
1 polymer ?
#
loop_
_entity_poly.entity_id
_entity_poly.type
_entity_poly.pdbx_seq_one_letter_code
_entity_poly.pdbx_strand_id
1 'polypeptide(L)'
;MNSNPTTPPSVSKTQRLSKIEHMLRLMIIALHHSFALAPLLVIGCLYVFSWRAAFLIGHWPQPSIDDPKFIAPDCRICDALYMLTLPLLLWPFIALVAFPFLSLVLRRVYLWRWQTLLIIVFVVGWLLLIADPSERLSWYFD
;
A
#
# COMPACT_ATOMS: atom_id res chain seq x y z
N MET A 1 44.15 45.29 -0.90
CA MET A 1 43.98 43.94 -1.48
C MET A 1 42.49 43.72 -1.70
N ASN A 2 42.02 43.84 -2.95
CA ASN A 2 40.63 43.57 -3.31
C ASN A 2 40.49 42.08 -3.63
N SER A 3 39.88 41.32 -2.73
CA SER A 3 39.44 39.95 -3.02
C SER A 3 38.24 40.02 -3.96
N ASN A 4 38.45 39.68 -5.23
CA ASN A 4 37.35 39.53 -6.18
C ASN A 4 36.37 38.48 -5.65
N PRO A 5 35.06 38.77 -5.64
CA PRO A 5 34.06 37.83 -5.16
C PRO A 5 34.02 36.62 -6.10
N THR A 6 34.39 35.46 -5.56
CA THR A 6 34.27 34.16 -6.23
C THR A 6 32.80 33.89 -6.48
N THR A 7 32.34 34.01 -7.73
CA THR A 7 30.98 33.64 -8.11
C THR A 7 30.80 32.13 -7.93
N PRO A 8 29.73 31.68 -7.23
CA PRO A 8 29.50 30.27 -7.01
C PRO A 8 29.25 29.56 -8.36
N PRO A 9 29.78 28.34 -8.54
CA PRO A 9 29.61 27.60 -9.78
C PRO A 9 28.13 27.37 -10.06
N SER A 10 27.66 27.83 -11.21
CA SER A 10 26.30 27.61 -11.66
C SER A 10 26.09 26.13 -11.92
N VAL A 11 25.34 25.46 -11.04
CA VAL A 11 24.93 24.07 -11.26
C VAL A 11 24.24 23.99 -12.62
N SER A 12 24.83 23.23 -13.54
CA SER A 12 24.37 23.18 -14.94
C SER A 12 22.93 22.64 -15.01
N LYS A 13 22.09 23.24 -15.85
CA LYS A 13 20.68 22.85 -16.03
C LYS A 13 20.54 21.34 -16.32
N THR A 14 21.50 20.76 -17.03
CA THR A 14 21.58 19.33 -17.37
C THR A 14 21.63 18.43 -16.13
N GLN A 15 22.37 18.83 -15.08
CA GLN A 15 22.46 18.06 -13.84
C GLN A 15 21.14 18.05 -13.05
N ARG A 16 20.35 19.13 -13.14
CA ARG A 16 19.03 19.19 -12.48
C ARG A 16 18.02 18.28 -13.18
N LEU A 17 18.02 18.25 -14.52
CA LEU A 17 17.09 17.42 -15.29
C LEU A 17 17.32 15.93 -15.05
N SER A 18 18.57 15.47 -15.04
CA SER A 18 18.88 14.05 -14.78
C SER A 18 18.45 13.59 -13.38
N LYS A 19 18.55 14.47 -12.36
CA LYS A 19 18.08 14.18 -11.01
C LYS A 19 16.56 14.00 -10.95
N ILE A 20 15.80 14.85 -11.65
CA ILE A 20 14.33 14.78 -11.67
C ILE A 20 13.89 13.48 -12.34
N GLU A 21 14.49 13.12 -13.49
CA GLU A 21 14.18 11.86 -14.18
C GLU A 21 14.44 10.64 -13.30
N HIS A 22 15.56 10.64 -12.57
CA HIS A 22 15.89 9.57 -11.64
C HIS A 22 14.85 9.46 -10.51
N MET A 23 14.46 10.59 -9.91
CA MET A 23 13.45 10.61 -8.84
C MET A 23 12.09 10.11 -9.34
N LEU A 24 11.64 10.56 -10.51
CA LEU A 24 10.40 10.09 -11.12
C LEU A 24 10.41 8.58 -11.34
N ARG A 25 11.54 8.04 -11.82
CA ARG A 25 11.70 6.60 -12.02
C ARG A 25 11.57 5.82 -10.70
N LEU A 26 12.20 6.31 -9.63
CA LEU A 26 12.09 5.70 -8.30
C LEU A 26 10.65 5.74 -7.78
N MET A 27 9.94 6.85 -7.98
CA MET A 27 8.53 6.96 -7.58
C MET A 27 7.64 5.97 -8.32
N ILE A 28 7.82 5.82 -9.64
CA ILE A 28 7.08 4.85 -10.46
C ILE A 28 7.37 3.41 -10.00
N ILE A 29 8.63 3.10 -9.70
CA ILE A 29 9.06 1.80 -9.15
C ILE A 29 8.42 1.53 -7.79
N ALA A 30 8.44 2.50 -6.88
CA ALA A 30 7.85 2.37 -5.55
C ALA A 30 6.33 2.19 -5.63
N LEU A 31 5.66 2.95 -6.49
CA LEU A 31 4.23 2.82 -6.75
C LEU A 31 3.87 1.44 -7.29
N HIS A 32 4.65 0.91 -8.23
CA HIS A 32 4.47 -0.43 -8.79
C HIS A 32 4.60 -1.53 -7.74
N HIS A 33 5.58 -1.45 -6.83
CA HIS A 33 5.69 -2.39 -5.71
C HIS A 33 4.55 -2.25 -4.71
N SER A 34 4.14 -1.01 -4.40
CA SER A 34 3.00 -0.74 -3.53
C SER A 34 1.72 -1.39 -4.07
N PHE A 35 1.48 -1.31 -5.38
CA PHE A 35 0.36 -2.00 -6.01
C PHE A 35 0.46 -3.52 -5.95
N ALA A 36 1.65 -4.08 -6.19
CA ALA A 36 1.84 -5.54 -6.06
C ALA A 36 1.50 -6.04 -4.64
N LEU A 37 1.83 -5.26 -3.63
CA LEU A 37 1.59 -5.59 -2.22
C LEU A 37 0.21 -5.16 -1.70
N ALA A 38 -0.57 -4.42 -2.50
CA ALA A 38 -1.82 -3.81 -2.05
C ALA A 38 -2.81 -4.81 -1.41
N PRO A 39 -3.08 -6.00 -1.99
CA PRO A 39 -4.03 -6.93 -1.38
C PRO A 39 -3.52 -7.49 -0.04
N LEU A 40 -2.22 -7.76 0.07
CA LEU A 40 -1.60 -8.25 1.30
C LEU A 40 -1.61 -7.18 2.40
N LEU A 41 -1.45 -5.90 2.04
CA LEU A 41 -1.56 -4.79 2.98
C LEU A 41 -2.96 -4.67 3.57
N VAL A 42 -4.01 -4.88 2.76
CA VAL A 42 -5.40 -4.93 3.24
C VAL A 42 -5.60 -6.08 4.20
N ILE A 43 -5.19 -7.29 3.84
CA ILE A 43 -5.29 -8.48 4.70
C ILE A 43 -4.56 -8.24 6.03
N GLY A 44 -3.34 -7.70 5.98
CA GLY A 44 -2.56 -7.38 7.17
C GLY A 44 -3.27 -6.35 8.05
N CYS A 45 -3.87 -5.32 7.47
CA CYS A 45 -4.60 -4.28 8.21
C CYS A 45 -5.86 -4.85 8.88
N LEU A 46 -6.68 -5.61 8.14
CA LEU A 46 -7.85 -6.32 8.67
C LEU A 46 -7.47 -7.30 9.78
N TYR A 47 -6.35 -8.00 9.63
CA TYR A 47 -5.87 -8.94 10.65
C TYR A 47 -5.43 -8.20 11.92
N VAL A 48 -4.68 -7.11 11.80
CA VAL A 48 -4.28 -6.29 12.96
C VAL A 48 -5.51 -5.70 13.65
N PHE A 49 -6.50 -5.23 12.88
CA PHE A 49 -7.72 -4.68 13.41
C PHE A 49 -8.55 -5.73 14.15
N SER A 50 -8.81 -6.88 13.52
CA SER A 50 -9.54 -7.99 14.15
C SER A 50 -8.81 -8.60 15.34
N TRP A 51 -7.48 -8.65 15.33
CA TRP A 51 -6.69 -9.07 16.49
C TRP A 51 -6.82 -8.09 17.66
N ARG A 52 -6.78 -6.79 17.37
CA ARG A 52 -6.97 -5.76 18.39
C ARG A 52 -8.39 -5.80 18.97
N ALA A 53 -9.39 -5.96 18.11
CA ALA A 53 -10.77 -6.18 18.51
C ALA A 53 -10.90 -7.42 19.42
N ALA A 54 -10.29 -8.53 19.02
CA ALA A 54 -10.36 -9.78 19.77
C ALA A 54 -9.78 -9.66 21.18
N PHE A 55 -8.70 -8.89 21.33
CA PHE A 55 -8.12 -8.58 22.63
C PHE A 55 -9.08 -7.79 23.55
N LEU A 56 -9.95 -6.94 22.99
CA LEU A 56 -10.87 -6.11 23.75
C LEU A 56 -12.16 -6.83 24.13
N ILE A 57 -12.71 -7.66 23.24
CA ILE A 57 -13.98 -8.38 23.47
C ILE A 57 -13.78 -9.79 24.07
N GLY A 58 -12.56 -10.34 24.02
CA GLY A 58 -12.20 -11.64 24.61
C GLY A 58 -12.39 -12.85 23.68
N HIS A 59 -12.82 -12.64 22.43
CA HIS A 59 -12.93 -13.66 21.39
C HIS A 59 -12.66 -13.05 20.02
N TRP A 60 -12.44 -13.86 18.98
CA TRP A 60 -12.34 -13.32 17.62
C TRP A 60 -13.67 -12.69 17.20
N PRO A 61 -13.65 -11.53 16.51
CA PRO A 61 -14.87 -10.87 16.10
C PRO A 61 -15.63 -11.73 15.08
N GLN A 62 -16.94 -11.77 15.26
CA GLN A 62 -17.89 -12.53 14.46
C GLN A 62 -18.73 -11.59 13.61
N PRO A 63 -18.89 -11.89 12.30
CA PRO A 63 -19.80 -11.16 11.45
C PRO A 63 -21.22 -11.10 12.03
N SER A 64 -21.92 -9.99 11.80
CA SER A 64 -23.30 -9.70 12.21
C SER A 64 -23.56 -9.64 13.73
N ILE A 65 -22.55 -9.93 14.57
CA ILE A 65 -22.64 -9.92 16.03
C ILE A 65 -21.80 -8.77 16.59
N ASP A 66 -20.54 -8.68 16.17
CA ASP A 66 -19.60 -7.69 16.68
C ASP A 66 -19.42 -6.55 15.67
N ASP A 67 -20.14 -5.43 15.85
CA ASP A 67 -20.01 -4.29 14.93
C ASP A 67 -18.60 -3.67 15.01
N PRO A 68 -17.82 -3.68 13.90
CA PRO A 68 -16.44 -3.17 13.88
C PRO A 68 -16.34 -1.70 14.30
N LYS A 69 -17.40 -0.91 14.09
CA LYS A 69 -17.46 0.51 14.44
C LYS A 69 -17.69 0.76 15.93
N PHE A 70 -18.27 -0.20 16.66
CA PHE A 70 -18.69 -0.01 18.06
C PHE A 70 -17.97 -0.93 19.07
N ILE A 71 -16.98 -1.71 18.65
CA ILE A 71 -16.25 -2.65 19.53
C ILE A 71 -15.66 -2.00 20.79
N ALA A 72 -15.17 -0.77 20.71
CA ALA A 72 -14.67 -0.07 21.88
C ALA A 72 -14.77 1.47 21.68
N PRO A 73 -15.81 2.12 22.21
CA PRO A 73 -16.09 3.54 21.94
C PRO A 73 -14.99 4.50 22.39
N ASP A 74 -14.12 4.08 23.32
CA ASP A 74 -12.99 4.89 23.81
C ASP A 74 -11.63 4.49 23.21
N CYS A 75 -11.59 3.52 22.28
CA CYS A 75 -10.34 3.02 21.71
C CYS A 75 -9.97 3.73 20.40
N ARG A 76 -9.28 4.88 20.52
CA ARG A 76 -8.77 5.67 19.37
C ARG A 76 -7.94 4.86 18.36
N ILE A 77 -7.27 3.80 18.82
CA ILE A 77 -6.48 2.92 17.93
C ILE A 77 -7.43 2.12 17.03
N CYS A 78 -8.54 1.62 17.57
CA CYS A 78 -9.57 0.92 16.78
C CYS A 78 -10.18 1.86 15.74
N ASP A 79 -10.52 3.10 16.12
CA ASP A 79 -11.03 4.10 15.19
C ASP A 79 -10.05 4.37 14.05
N ALA A 80 -8.77 4.54 14.37
CA ALA A 80 -7.73 4.76 13.37
C ALA A 80 -7.58 3.57 12.43
N LEU A 81 -7.58 2.34 12.95
CA LEU A 81 -7.50 1.12 12.14
C LEU A 81 -8.73 0.98 11.23
N TYR A 82 -9.92 1.24 11.76
CA TYR A 82 -11.17 1.23 10.99
C TYR A 82 -11.11 2.24 9.83
N MET A 83 -10.71 3.49 10.12
CA MET A 83 -10.62 4.55 9.13
C MET A 83 -9.50 4.34 8.10
N LEU A 84 -8.37 3.74 8.50
CA LEU A 84 -7.26 3.43 7.59
C LEU A 84 -7.55 2.23 6.69
N THR A 85 -8.37 1.30 7.13
CA THR A 85 -8.74 0.11 6.35
C THR A 85 -9.50 0.52 5.08
N LEU A 86 -10.35 1.54 5.13
CA LEU A 86 -11.15 1.99 3.98
C LEU A 86 -10.34 2.47 2.76
N PRO A 87 -9.39 3.44 2.88
CA PRO A 87 -8.53 3.80 1.75
C PRO A 87 -7.60 2.65 1.33
N LEU A 88 -7.20 1.78 2.26
CA LEU A 88 -6.43 0.58 1.92
C LEU A 88 -7.27 -0.39 1.10
N LEU A 89 -8.56 -0.58 1.38
CA LEU A 89 -9.47 -1.42 0.61
C LEU A 89 -9.63 -0.91 -0.82
N LEU A 90 -9.62 0.41 -1.04
CA LEU A 90 -9.66 1.00 -2.38
C LEU A 90 -8.37 0.78 -3.17
N TRP A 91 -7.23 0.62 -2.48
CA TRP A 91 -5.92 0.55 -3.10
C TRP A 91 -5.74 -0.67 -4.04
N PRO A 92 -6.13 -1.90 -3.67
CA PRO A 92 -6.17 -3.04 -4.57
C PRO A 92 -7.03 -2.84 -5.82
N PHE A 93 -8.16 -2.12 -5.73
CA PHE A 93 -9.00 -1.84 -6.90
C PHE A 93 -8.31 -0.89 -7.89
N ILE A 94 -7.62 0.13 -7.38
CA ILE A 94 -6.78 1.01 -8.20
C ILE A 94 -5.62 0.20 -8.80
N ALA A 95 -5.00 -0.67 -7.99
CA ALA A 95 -3.92 -1.54 -8.43
C ALA A 95 -4.36 -2.49 -9.55
N LEU A 96 -5.58 -3.03 -9.50
CA LEU A 96 -6.12 -3.93 -10.53
C LEU A 96 -6.02 -3.34 -11.94
N VAL A 97 -6.24 -2.02 -12.05
CA VAL A 97 -6.13 -1.30 -13.32
C VAL A 97 -4.70 -0.82 -13.56
N ALA A 98 -4.08 -0.14 -12.59
CA ALA A 98 -2.81 0.57 -12.79
C ALA A 98 -1.58 -0.36 -12.83
N PHE A 99 -1.61 -1.49 -12.12
CA PHE A 99 -0.48 -2.40 -11.98
C PHE A 99 -0.07 -3.06 -13.32
N PRO A 100 -1.00 -3.56 -14.16
CA PRO A 100 -0.67 -4.03 -15.50
C PRO A 100 0.01 -2.96 -16.37
N PHE A 101 -0.52 -1.73 -16.39
CA PHE A 101 0.06 -0.64 -17.18
C PHE A 101 1.48 -0.30 -16.72
N LEU A 102 1.69 -0.18 -15.40
CA LEU A 102 3.01 0.07 -14.83
C LEU A 102 3.99 -1.08 -15.09
N SER A 103 3.51 -2.32 -15.06
CA SER A 103 4.32 -3.51 -15.39
C SER A 103 4.82 -3.45 -16.84
N LEU A 104 3.96 -3.02 -17.77
CA LEU A 104 4.34 -2.84 -19.18
C LEU A 104 5.35 -1.70 -19.37
N VAL A 105 5.17 -0.57 -18.68
CA VAL A 105 6.11 0.56 -18.71
C VAL A 105 7.48 0.16 -18.16
N LEU A 106 7.49 -0.59 -17.05
CA LEU A 106 8.71 -1.01 -16.37
C LEU A 106 9.33 -2.32 -16.92
N ARG A 107 8.77 -2.92 -17.96
CA ARG A 107 9.26 -4.20 -18.54
C ARG A 107 10.73 -4.17 -18.96
N ARG A 108 11.23 -3.00 -19.38
CA ARG A 108 12.63 -2.80 -19.79
C ARG A 108 13.56 -2.49 -18.62
N VAL A 109 13.00 -2.22 -17.44
CA VAL A 109 13.75 -1.84 -16.24
C VAL A 109 14.03 -3.06 -15.37
N TYR A 110 13.05 -3.95 -15.24
CA TYR A 110 13.18 -5.14 -14.41
C TYR A 110 13.65 -6.38 -15.17
N LEU A 111 14.26 -7.30 -14.43
CA LEU A 111 14.40 -8.68 -14.86
C LEU A 111 13.02 -9.34 -14.93
N TRP A 112 12.78 -10.16 -15.95
CA TRP A 112 11.49 -10.83 -16.15
C TRP A 112 11.03 -11.62 -14.92
N ARG A 113 11.96 -12.30 -14.23
CA ARG A 113 11.68 -13.06 -12.99
C ARG A 113 11.11 -12.19 -11.87
N TRP A 114 11.58 -10.95 -11.74
CA TRP A 114 11.10 -10.02 -10.73
C TRP A 114 9.67 -9.57 -11.01
N GLN A 115 9.37 -9.27 -12.28
CA GLN A 115 8.00 -8.94 -12.70
C GLN A 115 7.04 -10.10 -12.45
N THR A 116 7.46 -11.32 -12.80
CA THR A 116 6.66 -12.53 -12.52
C THR A 116 6.40 -12.70 -11.04
N LEU A 117 7.39 -12.50 -10.17
CA LEU A 117 7.21 -12.56 -8.72
C LEU A 117 6.18 -11.54 -8.23
N LEU A 118 6.28 -10.28 -8.67
CA LEU A 118 5.33 -9.23 -8.25
C LEU A 118 3.89 -9.54 -8.71
N ILE A 119 3.73 -10.09 -9.91
CA ILE A 119 2.42 -10.54 -10.41
C ILE A 119 1.88 -11.69 -9.55
N ILE A 120 2.72 -12.68 -9.23
CA ILE A 120 2.31 -13.80 -8.36
C ILE A 120 1.87 -13.28 -6.99
N VAL A 121 2.65 -12.38 -6.38
CA VAL A 121 2.33 -11.77 -5.08
C VAL A 121 0.98 -11.06 -5.13
N PHE A 122 0.74 -10.26 -6.17
CA PHE A 122 -0.54 -9.57 -6.35
C PHE A 122 -1.71 -10.56 -6.50
N VAL A 123 -1.57 -11.54 -7.39
CA VAL A 123 -2.64 -12.53 -7.67
C VAL A 123 -2.95 -13.37 -6.44
N VAL A 124 -1.93 -13.90 -5.75
CA VAL A 124 -2.14 -14.69 -4.53
C VAL A 124 -2.78 -13.84 -3.45
N GLY A 125 -2.31 -12.61 -3.23
CA GLY A 125 -2.91 -11.70 -2.25
C GLY A 125 -4.37 -11.36 -2.60
N TRP A 126 -4.68 -11.14 -3.88
CA TRP A 126 -6.04 -10.86 -4.35
C TRP A 126 -6.97 -12.05 -4.15
N LEU A 127 -6.50 -13.27 -4.47
CA LEU A 127 -7.26 -14.50 -4.23
C LEU A 127 -7.54 -14.72 -2.74
N LEU A 128 -6.55 -14.47 -1.88
CA LEU A 128 -6.75 -14.56 -0.42
C LEU A 128 -7.76 -13.53 0.09
N LEU A 129 -7.73 -12.31 -0.46
CA LEU A 129 -8.66 -11.25 -0.07
C LEU A 129 -10.10 -11.58 -0.48
N ILE A 130 -10.32 -12.16 -1.67
CA ILE A 130 -11.66 -12.56 -2.14
C ILE A 130 -12.15 -13.84 -1.44
N ALA A 131 -11.26 -14.81 -1.22
CA ALA A 131 -11.63 -16.04 -0.53
C ALA A 131 -12.06 -15.79 0.92
N ASP A 132 -11.54 -14.71 1.53
CA ASP A 132 -11.80 -14.26 2.90
C ASP A 132 -12.04 -15.41 3.90
N PRO A 133 -11.06 -16.32 4.08
CA PRO A 133 -11.27 -17.57 4.82
C PRO A 133 -11.63 -17.37 6.30
N SER A 134 -11.45 -16.16 6.81
CA SER A 134 -11.74 -15.77 8.19
C SER A 134 -12.90 -14.79 8.31
N GLU A 135 -13.63 -14.56 7.21
CA GLU A 135 -14.79 -13.65 7.13
C GLU A 135 -14.51 -12.24 7.69
N ARG A 136 -13.26 -11.77 7.55
CA ARG A 136 -12.81 -10.49 8.11
C ARG A 136 -13.27 -9.32 7.28
N LEU A 137 -13.39 -9.54 5.97
CA LEU A 137 -13.97 -8.56 5.07
C LEU A 137 -15.46 -8.44 5.35
N SER A 138 -16.16 -9.57 5.51
CA SER A 138 -17.59 -9.59 5.89
C SER A 138 -17.82 -8.84 7.20
N TRP A 139 -17.07 -9.22 8.25
CA TRP A 139 -17.12 -8.55 9.55
C TRP A 139 -16.84 -7.04 9.47
N TYR A 140 -15.88 -6.59 8.64
CA TYR A 140 -15.57 -5.17 8.51
C TYR A 140 -16.71 -4.36 7.87
N PHE A 141 -17.53 -4.99 7.03
CA PHE A 141 -18.63 -4.35 6.31
C PHE A 141 -20.01 -4.53 6.96
N ASP A 142 -20.11 -5.31 8.04
CA ASP A 142 -21.31 -5.40 8.87
C ASP A 142 -21.57 -4.09 9.63
#